data_AF-A0A7R9MPJ4-F1
#
_entry.id   AF-A0A7R9MPJ4-F1
#
_cell.length_a   1.000
_cell.length_b   1.000
_cell.length_c   1.000
_cell.angle_alpha   90.00
_cell.angle_beta   90.00
_cell.angle_gamma   90.00
#
_symmetry.space_group_name_H-M   'P 1'
#
loop_
_entity.id
_entity.type
_entity.pdbx_description
1 polymer ?
#
loop_
_entity_poly.entity_id
_entity_poly.type
_entity_poly.pdbx_seq_one_letter_code
_entity_poly.pdbx_strand_id
1 'polypeptide(L)'
;METGLGIAPTPSKVTVFRPFFIKLSLPYSIIRGETVAIEAIVFNYTTKPIESEVVFHNKKQEFEFSDQLDKKGVNVSEKRQLVSIPANDGVSVTFTITPKTMGYIDIKLTATSAMAGDSVLKKLLVKAEGQTQHFNQSVLVDLKESANVLTKNVSIVIPKIAVPGSQKVWVTAIGDIMGPIVHNLDDLLQMPYGCGEQNMM
;
A
#
# COMPACT_ATOMS: atom_id res chain seq x y z
N MET A 1 -12.69 37.59 39.58
CA MET A 1 -13.77 36.77 38.97
C MET A 1 -13.08 35.68 38.18
N GLU A 2 -13.08 34.46 38.72
CA GLU A 2 -12.45 33.31 38.08
C GLU A 2 -13.37 32.80 36.96
N THR A 3 -12.92 32.92 35.71
CA THR A 3 -13.62 32.33 34.56
C THR A 3 -13.40 30.83 34.56
N GLY A 4 -14.48 30.06 34.68
CA GLY A 4 -14.48 28.59 34.64
C GLY A 4 -14.57 28.00 33.22
N LEU A 5 -14.82 26.70 33.14
CA LEU A 5 -14.98 25.97 31.87
C LEU A 5 -16.37 26.22 31.26
N GLY A 6 -16.43 26.59 29.99
CA GLY A 6 -17.66 26.83 29.24
C GLY A 6 -17.78 25.95 28.01
N ILE A 7 -18.92 25.27 27.85
CA ILE A 7 -19.25 24.50 26.65
C ILE A 7 -20.06 25.39 25.70
N ALA A 8 -19.68 25.37 24.42
CA ALA A 8 -20.44 26.06 23.38
C ALA A 8 -21.84 25.43 23.22
N PRO A 9 -22.92 26.23 23.17
CA PRO A 9 -24.30 25.74 23.15
C PRO A 9 -24.64 24.90 21.91
N THR A 10 -23.90 25.09 20.82
CA THR A 10 -24.04 24.28 19.59
C THR A 10 -22.68 24.08 18.92
N PRO A 11 -22.38 22.87 18.44
CA PRO A 11 -21.17 22.63 17.66
C PRO A 11 -21.30 23.28 16.27
N SER A 12 -20.27 24.01 15.86
CA SER A 12 -20.16 24.52 14.50
C SER A 12 -20.02 23.37 13.51
N LYS A 13 -20.88 23.33 12.48
CA LYS A 13 -20.83 22.33 11.41
C LYS A 13 -20.15 22.90 10.18
N VAL A 14 -19.12 22.20 9.68
CA VAL A 14 -18.42 22.55 8.45
C VAL A 14 -18.59 21.39 7.48
N THR A 15 -19.07 21.67 6.27
CA THR A 15 -19.22 20.67 5.20
C THR A 15 -18.15 20.90 4.14
N VAL A 16 -17.33 19.89 3.88
CA VAL A 16 -16.34 19.91 2.79
C VAL A 16 -16.86 19.02 1.68
N PHE A 17 -17.13 19.61 0.52
CA PHE A 17 -17.67 18.90 -0.63
C PHE A 17 -16.99 19.37 -1.91
N ARG A 18 -16.68 18.41 -2.78
CA ARG A 18 -16.13 18.67 -4.11
C ARG A 18 -17.08 18.08 -5.15
N PRO A 19 -17.55 18.88 -6.13
CA PRO A 19 -18.55 18.41 -7.08
C PRO A 19 -17.98 17.50 -8.16
N PHE A 20 -16.68 17.52 -8.42
CA PHE A 20 -16.00 16.65 -9.39
C PHE A 20 -14.74 16.06 -8.76
N PHE A 21 -14.69 14.73 -8.63
CA PHE A 21 -13.57 14.04 -8.01
C PHE A 21 -13.42 12.60 -8.50
N ILE A 22 -12.23 12.04 -8.32
CA ILE A 22 -11.91 10.65 -8.64
C ILE A 22 -11.70 9.82 -7.37
N LYS A 23 -12.32 8.64 -7.33
CA LYS A 23 -12.17 7.67 -6.24
C LYS A 23 -11.48 6.41 -6.76
N LEU A 24 -10.30 6.11 -6.22
CA LEU A 24 -9.59 4.86 -6.49
C LEU A 24 -10.06 3.73 -5.58
N SER A 25 -10.42 2.60 -6.19
CA SER A 25 -10.65 1.32 -5.54
C SER A 25 -9.41 0.43 -5.74
N LEU A 26 -8.59 0.30 -4.68
CA LEU A 26 -7.37 -0.50 -4.73
C LEU A 26 -7.51 -1.70 -3.80
N PRO A 27 -7.04 -2.90 -4.23
CA PRO A 27 -6.90 -4.02 -3.31
C PRO A 27 -5.82 -3.70 -2.26
N TYR A 28 -5.81 -4.47 -1.18
CA TYR A 28 -4.78 -4.34 -0.14
C TYR A 28 -3.36 -4.58 -0.70
N SER A 29 -3.20 -5.61 -1.53
CA SER A 29 -1.94 -5.94 -2.20
C SER A 29 -2.15 -6.69 -3.50
N ILE A 30 -1.16 -6.62 -4.39
CA ILE A 30 -1.08 -7.39 -5.65
C ILE A 30 0.25 -8.17 -5.71
N ILE A 31 0.38 -9.14 -6.61
CA ILE A 31 1.59 -9.96 -6.77
C ILE A 31 2.38 -9.49 -7.99
N ARG A 32 3.71 -9.46 -7.88
CA ARG A 32 4.61 -9.13 -9.01
C ARG A 32 4.34 -10.05 -10.21
N GLY A 33 4.22 -9.47 -11.39
CA GLY A 33 3.98 -10.22 -12.64
C GLY A 33 2.53 -10.65 -12.88
N GLU A 34 1.62 -10.47 -11.93
CA GLU A 34 0.19 -10.73 -12.14
C GLU A 34 -0.51 -9.53 -12.76
N THR A 35 -1.35 -9.79 -13.76
CA THR A 35 -2.15 -8.76 -14.40
C THR A 35 -3.41 -8.47 -13.58
N VAL A 36 -3.55 -7.23 -13.12
CA VAL A 36 -4.66 -6.80 -12.26
C VAL A 36 -5.38 -5.59 -12.86
N ALA A 37 -6.70 -5.58 -12.76
CA ALA A 37 -7.54 -4.45 -13.14
C ALA A 37 -7.63 -3.44 -11.98
N ILE A 38 -7.17 -2.22 -12.20
CA ILE A 38 -7.30 -1.09 -11.26
C ILE A 38 -8.54 -0.30 -11.64
N GLU A 39 -9.49 -0.23 -10.72
CA GLU A 39 -10.75 0.47 -10.91
C GLU A 39 -10.73 1.86 -10.25
N ALA A 40 -11.22 2.85 -10.97
CA ALA A 40 -11.49 4.18 -10.44
C ALA A 40 -12.87 4.66 -10.87
N ILE A 41 -13.53 5.42 -10.01
CA ILE A 41 -14.83 6.02 -10.30
C ILE A 41 -14.66 7.54 -10.35
N VAL A 42 -15.06 8.14 -11.46
CA VAL A 42 -15.11 9.60 -11.61
C VAL A 42 -16.52 10.07 -11.34
N PHE A 43 -16.69 10.90 -10.32
CA PHE A 43 -17.99 11.44 -9.92
C PHE A 43 -18.19 12.85 -10.45
N ASN A 44 -19.42 13.14 -10.87
CA ASN A 44 -19.87 14.45 -11.29
C ASN A 44 -21.20 14.79 -10.60
N TYR A 45 -21.14 15.64 -9.58
CA TYR A 45 -22.29 16.22 -8.87
C TYR A 45 -22.68 17.60 -9.40
N THR A 46 -22.30 17.94 -10.63
CA THR A 46 -22.82 19.14 -11.30
C THR A 46 -24.11 18.82 -12.05
N THR A 47 -24.87 19.87 -12.38
CA THR A 47 -26.16 19.73 -13.07
C THR A 47 -26.04 19.44 -14.57
N LYS A 48 -24.82 19.36 -15.11
CA LYS A 48 -24.56 19.13 -16.54
C LYS A 48 -23.63 17.92 -16.71
N PRO A 49 -23.76 17.17 -17.82
CA PRO A 49 -22.79 16.15 -18.15
C PRO A 49 -21.42 16.78 -18.42
N ILE A 50 -20.35 16.06 -18.06
CA ILE A 50 -18.96 16.50 -18.23
C ILE A 50 -18.19 15.43 -18.99
N GLU A 51 -17.48 15.83 -20.03
CA GLU A 51 -16.45 15.01 -20.66
C GLU A 51 -15.12 15.21 -19.91
N SER A 52 -14.54 14.11 -19.45
CA SER A 52 -13.27 14.10 -18.74
C SER A 52 -12.29 13.14 -19.38
N GLU A 53 -11.05 13.58 -19.51
CA GLU A 53 -9.90 12.72 -19.78
C GLU A 53 -9.36 12.19 -18.46
N VAL A 54 -9.28 10.86 -18.31
CA VAL A 54 -8.62 10.20 -17.18
C VAL A 54 -7.26 9.70 -17.62
N VAL A 55 -6.22 10.15 -16.92
CA VAL A 55 -4.82 9.81 -17.19
C VAL A 55 -4.25 9.02 -16.02
N PHE A 56 -3.80 7.79 -16.28
CA PHE A 56 -3.05 6.98 -15.34
C PHE A 56 -1.55 7.16 -15.62
N HIS A 57 -0.84 7.74 -14.66
CA HIS A 57 0.58 8.06 -14.74
C HIS A 57 1.46 6.89 -14.28
N ASN A 58 2.50 6.60 -15.05
CA ASN A 58 3.53 5.59 -14.75
C ASN A 58 4.95 6.16 -14.98
N LYS A 59 5.26 7.28 -14.32
CA LYS A 59 6.53 8.00 -14.53
C LYS A 59 7.77 7.20 -14.12
N LYS A 60 7.63 6.36 -13.08
CA LYS A 60 8.71 5.54 -12.52
C LYS A 60 8.85 4.18 -13.19
N GLN A 61 7.97 3.83 -14.14
CA GLN A 61 7.98 2.54 -14.85
C GLN A 61 7.93 1.33 -13.89
N GLU A 62 7.16 1.47 -12.80
CA GLU A 62 7.01 0.46 -11.74
C GLU A 62 6.07 -0.69 -12.15
N PHE A 63 5.28 -0.48 -13.20
CA PHE A 63 4.35 -1.45 -13.79
C PHE A 63 4.26 -1.27 -15.31
N GLU A 64 3.61 -2.20 -15.99
CA GLU A 64 3.25 -2.11 -17.41
C GLU A 64 1.74 -2.05 -17.57
N PHE A 65 1.26 -1.31 -18.57
CA PHE A 65 -0.13 -1.39 -18.98
C PHE A 65 -0.35 -2.64 -19.84
N SER A 66 -1.37 -3.42 -19.53
CA SER A 66 -1.63 -4.72 -20.17
C SER A 66 -2.96 -4.68 -20.90
N ASP A 67 -3.03 -3.91 -21.99
CA ASP A 67 -4.22 -3.86 -22.85
C ASP A 67 -4.04 -4.71 -24.11
N GLN A 68 -5.15 -5.19 -24.68
CA GLN A 68 -5.17 -6.04 -25.87
C GLN A 68 -4.71 -5.30 -27.15
N LEU A 69 -4.69 -3.96 -27.13
CA LEU A 69 -4.42 -3.10 -28.28
C LEU A 69 -2.98 -2.57 -28.33
N ASP A 70 -2.23 -2.63 -27.22
CA ASP A 70 -0.84 -2.18 -27.16
C ASP A 70 0.09 -3.32 -27.55
N LYS A 71 0.85 -3.13 -28.64
CA LYS A 71 1.89 -4.07 -29.06
C LYS A 71 2.83 -4.31 -27.87
N LYS A 72 2.94 -5.58 -27.43
CA LYS A 72 3.86 -6.03 -26.36
C LYS A 72 5.23 -5.35 -26.51
N GLY A 73 5.63 -4.58 -25.51
CA GLY A 73 7.00 -4.05 -25.39
C GLY A 73 7.19 -2.54 -25.46
N VAL A 74 6.11 -1.73 -25.58
CA VAL A 74 6.24 -0.27 -25.45
C VAL A 74 6.08 0.13 -23.98
N ASN A 75 7.14 0.71 -23.41
CA ASN A 75 7.12 1.34 -22.09
C ASN A 75 6.27 2.62 -22.17
N VAL A 76 4.97 2.47 -21.97
CA VAL A 76 4.03 3.60 -21.95
C VAL A 76 4.09 4.27 -20.59
N SER A 77 4.44 5.56 -20.58
CA SER A 77 4.55 6.38 -19.37
C SER A 77 3.20 6.85 -18.83
N GLU A 78 2.16 6.84 -19.66
CA GLU A 78 0.82 7.27 -19.29
C GLU A 78 -0.25 6.64 -20.19
N LYS A 79 -1.39 6.28 -19.60
CA LYS A 79 -2.55 5.81 -20.35
C LYS A 79 -3.73 6.75 -20.17
N ARG A 80 -4.37 7.11 -21.27
CA ARG A 80 -5.44 8.11 -21.33
C ARG A 80 -6.74 7.44 -21.74
N GLN A 81 -7.85 7.81 -21.10
CA GLN A 81 -9.18 7.36 -21.45
C GLN A 81 -10.16 8.52 -21.35
N LEU A 82 -10.90 8.78 -22.43
CA LEU A 82 -11.98 9.76 -22.45
C LEU A 82 -13.27 9.11 -21.96
N VAL A 83 -13.93 9.77 -21.01
CA VAL A 83 -15.22 9.34 -20.47
C VAL A 83 -16.19 10.50 -20.37
N SER A 84 -17.46 10.24 -20.66
CA SER A 84 -18.56 11.18 -20.47
C SER A 84 -19.30 10.79 -19.20
N ILE A 85 -19.29 11.66 -18.20
CA ILE A 85 -19.95 11.45 -16.91
C ILE A 85 -21.28 12.22 -16.90
N PRO A 86 -22.43 11.54 -16.74
CA PRO A 86 -23.73 12.21 -16.62
C PRO A 86 -23.79 13.20 -15.44
N ALA A 87 -24.81 14.06 -15.45
CA ALA A 87 -25.07 14.97 -14.33
C ALA A 87 -25.53 14.19 -13.08
N ASN A 88 -24.99 14.54 -11.92
CA ASN A 88 -25.25 13.89 -10.63
C ASN A 88 -25.02 12.37 -10.60
N ASP A 89 -24.00 11.89 -11.32
CA ASP A 89 -23.69 10.47 -11.44
C ASP A 89 -22.17 10.20 -11.38
N GLY A 90 -21.77 8.92 -11.41
CA GLY A 90 -20.39 8.49 -11.48
C GLY A 90 -20.16 7.39 -12.52
N VAL A 91 -19.02 7.46 -13.22
CA VAL A 91 -18.63 6.46 -14.22
C VAL A 91 -17.38 5.74 -13.78
N SER A 92 -17.39 4.41 -13.88
CA SER A 92 -16.23 3.57 -13.61
C SER A 92 -15.30 3.49 -14.83
N VAL A 93 -14.00 3.64 -14.57
CA VAL A 93 -12.90 3.45 -15.53
C VAL A 93 -11.96 2.40 -14.98
N THR A 94 -11.46 1.55 -15.86
CA THR A 94 -10.64 0.40 -15.48
C THR A 94 -9.36 0.38 -16.29
N PHE A 95 -8.24 0.22 -15.60
CA PHE A 95 -6.93 0.12 -16.21
C PHE A 95 -6.24 -1.17 -15.78
N THR A 96 -5.89 -2.00 -16.75
CA THR A 96 -5.18 -3.24 -16.50
C THR A 96 -3.67 -2.99 -16.43
N ILE A 97 -3.05 -3.39 -15.32
CA ILE A 97 -1.60 -3.23 -15.10
C ILE A 97 -0.95 -4.55 -14.68
N THR A 98 0.34 -4.69 -14.99
CA THR A 98 1.20 -5.77 -14.52
C THR A 98 2.40 -5.16 -13.77
N PRO A 99 2.52 -5.35 -12.45
CA PRO A 99 3.58 -4.76 -11.64
C PRO A 99 4.94 -5.43 -11.88
N LYS A 100 6.00 -4.61 -11.97
CA LYS A 100 7.39 -5.04 -12.16
C LYS A 100 8.20 -5.00 -10.87
N THR A 101 7.96 -3.97 -10.06
CA THR A 101 8.74 -3.68 -8.85
C THR A 101 8.02 -4.18 -7.60
N MET A 102 8.76 -4.77 -6.67
CA MET A 102 8.22 -5.19 -5.35
C MET A 102 8.17 -4.01 -4.38
N GLY A 103 7.30 -4.11 -3.37
CA GLY A 103 7.13 -3.07 -2.36
C GLY A 103 6.01 -2.10 -2.72
N TYR A 104 6.08 -0.87 -2.23
CA TYR A 104 5.03 0.12 -2.48
C TYR A 104 5.27 0.84 -3.81
N ILE A 105 4.30 0.74 -4.72
CA ILE A 105 4.28 1.49 -5.99
C ILE A 105 3.28 2.64 -5.91
N ASP A 106 3.52 3.69 -6.69
CA ASP A 106 2.65 4.87 -6.71
C ASP A 106 1.56 4.75 -7.80
N ILE A 107 0.30 4.68 -7.39
CA ILE A 107 -0.87 4.68 -8.27
C ILE A 107 -1.43 6.10 -8.35
N LYS A 108 -1.12 6.79 -9.45
CA LYS A 108 -1.55 8.16 -9.71
C LYS A 108 -2.51 8.24 -10.88
N LEU A 109 -3.74 8.68 -10.61
CA LEU A 109 -4.71 9.03 -11.65
C LEU A 109 -5.05 10.52 -11.59
N THR A 110 -5.31 11.10 -12.76
CA THR A 110 -5.77 12.47 -12.91
C THR A 110 -6.97 12.47 -13.84
N ALA A 111 -8.10 13.01 -13.39
CA ALA A 111 -9.27 13.27 -14.21
C ALA A 111 -9.31 14.77 -14.52
N THR A 112 -9.28 15.13 -15.81
CA THR A 112 -9.28 16.53 -16.26
C THR A 112 -10.44 16.76 -17.22
N SER A 113 -11.21 17.81 -16.98
CA SER A 113 -12.25 18.33 -17.87
C SER A 113 -12.01 19.81 -18.14
N ALA A 114 -12.81 20.41 -19.03
CA ALA A 114 -12.69 21.84 -19.36
C ALA A 114 -12.91 22.78 -18.15
N MET A 115 -13.69 22.35 -17.15
CA MET A 115 -14.11 23.22 -16.02
C MET A 115 -13.63 22.73 -14.65
N ALA A 116 -13.23 21.47 -14.55
CA ALA A 116 -12.82 20.84 -13.30
C ALA A 116 -11.75 19.79 -13.55
N GLY A 117 -10.91 19.56 -12.55
CA GLY A 117 -9.98 18.43 -12.58
C GLY A 117 -9.70 17.97 -11.17
N ASP A 118 -9.35 16.70 -11.01
CA ASP A 118 -8.93 16.09 -9.76
C ASP A 118 -7.80 15.09 -9.99
N SER A 119 -6.95 14.89 -8.98
CA SER A 119 -5.91 13.88 -9.02
C SER A 119 -5.78 13.19 -7.68
N VAL A 120 -5.63 11.88 -7.74
CA VAL A 120 -5.46 11.01 -6.59
C VAL A 120 -4.15 10.25 -6.74
N LEU A 121 -3.39 10.18 -5.65
CA LEU A 121 -2.16 9.41 -5.53
C LEU A 121 -2.32 8.48 -4.32
N LYS A 122 -2.22 7.17 -4.55
CA LYS A 122 -2.24 6.16 -3.50
C LYS A 122 -1.08 5.19 -3.67
N LYS A 123 -0.57 4.67 -2.56
CA LYS A 123 0.42 3.59 -2.58
C LYS A 123 -0.27 2.24 -2.65
N LEU A 124 0.23 1.35 -3.51
CA LEU A 124 -0.23 -0.03 -3.62
C LEU A 124 0.91 -0.98 -3.29
N LEU A 125 0.66 -1.97 -2.43
CA LEU A 125 1.66 -2.94 -2.02
C LEU A 125 1.76 -4.07 -3.06
N VAL A 126 2.95 -4.24 -3.64
CA VAL A 126 3.30 -5.36 -4.51
C VAL A 126 4.10 -6.39 -3.69
N LYS A 127 3.56 -7.59 -3.58
CA LYS A 127 4.19 -8.74 -2.94
C LYS A 127 4.97 -9.57 -3.97
N ALA A 128 6.00 -10.25 -3.49
CA ALA A 128 6.68 -11.26 -4.27
C ALA A 128 5.76 -12.47 -4.50
N GLU A 129 5.99 -13.18 -5.59
CA GLU A 129 5.39 -14.46 -5.87
C GLU A 129 5.85 -15.56 -4.89
N GLY A 130 5.10 -16.65 -4.77
CA GLY A 130 5.43 -17.80 -3.91
C GLY A 130 5.01 -17.66 -2.45
N GLN A 131 5.60 -18.50 -1.59
CA GLN A 131 5.30 -18.56 -0.16
C GLN A 131 6.44 -17.95 0.67
N THR A 132 6.10 -17.10 1.64
CA THR A 132 7.09 -16.49 2.54
C THR A 132 7.66 -17.53 3.51
N GLN A 133 8.97 -17.58 3.63
CA GLN A 133 9.68 -18.43 4.59
C GLN A 133 10.49 -17.57 5.55
N HIS A 134 10.43 -17.91 6.83
CA HIS A 134 11.14 -17.22 7.90
C HIS A 134 12.24 -18.13 8.47
N PHE A 135 13.44 -17.57 8.63
CA PHE A 135 14.58 -18.26 9.23
C PHE A 135 15.14 -17.37 10.34
N ASN A 136 15.16 -17.92 11.56
CA ASN A 136 15.59 -17.19 12.75
C ASN A 136 16.89 -17.78 13.28
N GLN A 137 17.85 -16.92 13.62
CA GLN A 137 19.09 -17.30 14.27
C GLN A 137 19.35 -16.39 15.46
N SER A 138 19.59 -16.98 16.62
CA SER A 138 19.82 -16.26 17.88
C SER A 138 21.27 -16.44 18.33
N VAL A 139 21.87 -15.36 18.83
CA VAL A 139 23.22 -15.36 19.39
C VAL A 139 23.17 -14.74 20.77
N LEU A 140 23.57 -15.49 21.80
CA LEU A 140 23.73 -14.96 23.15
C LEU A 140 25.06 -14.22 23.25
N VAL A 141 25.01 -12.98 23.75
CA VAL A 141 26.18 -12.13 23.99
C VAL A 141 26.39 -12.02 25.49
N ASP A 142 27.46 -12.65 25.99
CA ASP A 142 27.91 -12.51 27.38
C ASP A 142 29.32 -11.90 27.38
N LEU A 143 29.49 -10.79 28.10
CA LEU A 143 30.75 -10.03 28.20
C LEU A 143 31.57 -10.42 29.44
N LYS A 144 31.10 -11.35 30.28
CA LYS A 144 31.80 -11.76 31.51
C LYS A 144 33.15 -12.42 31.25
N GLU A 145 33.32 -13.10 30.10
CA GLU A 145 34.51 -13.90 29.80
C GLU A 145 35.46 -13.27 28.76
N SER A 146 35.14 -12.10 28.19
CA SER A 146 35.88 -11.52 27.06
C SER A 146 36.20 -10.03 27.27
N ALA A 147 37.44 -9.64 26.94
CA ALA A 147 37.94 -8.28 27.10
C ALA A 147 37.18 -7.27 26.22
N ASN A 148 36.23 -6.55 26.83
CA ASN A 148 35.52 -5.34 26.37
C ASN A 148 34.82 -5.34 24.99
N VAL A 149 35.17 -6.23 24.04
CA VAL A 149 34.60 -6.32 22.69
C VAL A 149 34.44 -7.80 22.31
N LEU A 150 33.19 -8.22 22.06
CA LEU A 150 32.86 -9.55 21.54
C LEU A 150 32.40 -9.43 20.08
N THR A 151 33.06 -10.17 19.18
CA THR A 151 32.66 -10.25 17.77
C THR A 151 32.11 -11.64 17.47
N LYS A 152 30.89 -11.70 16.93
CA LYS A 152 30.23 -12.94 16.48
C LYS A 152 29.79 -12.78 15.03
N ASN A 153 30.16 -13.73 14.17
CA ASN A 153 29.74 -13.74 12.78
C ASN A 153 28.44 -14.56 12.63
N VAL A 154 27.46 -14.02 11.91
CA VAL A 154 26.18 -14.67 11.60
C VAL A 154 26.08 -14.82 10.09
N SER A 155 26.05 -16.06 9.60
CA SER A 155 25.93 -16.36 8.17
C SER A 155 24.47 -16.58 7.77
N ILE A 156 23.95 -15.72 6.91
CA ILE A 156 22.57 -15.80 6.40
C ILE A 156 22.56 -16.63 5.12
N VAL A 157 21.99 -17.85 5.18
CA VAL A 157 21.88 -18.74 4.02
C VAL A 157 20.54 -18.52 3.34
N ILE A 158 20.57 -17.97 2.13
CA ILE A 158 19.37 -17.74 1.32
C ILE A 158 19.15 -18.95 0.42
N PRO A 159 17.98 -19.62 0.48
CA PRO A 159 17.70 -20.77 -0.38
C PRO A 159 17.81 -20.43 -1.87
N LYS A 160 18.34 -21.35 -2.68
CA LYS A 160 18.45 -21.15 -4.15
C LYS A 160 17.10 -20.97 -4.85
N ILE A 161 16.01 -21.45 -4.22
CA ILE A 161 14.64 -21.31 -4.69
C ILE A 161 14.01 -19.95 -4.34
N ALA A 162 14.73 -19.08 -3.63
CA ALA A 162 14.21 -17.79 -3.21
C ALA A 162 13.92 -16.88 -4.41
N VAL A 163 12.80 -16.18 -4.33
CA VAL A 163 12.36 -15.25 -5.37
C VAL A 163 13.32 -14.03 -5.42
N PRO A 164 13.82 -13.63 -6.60
CA PRO A 164 14.75 -12.52 -6.69
C PRO A 164 14.17 -11.20 -6.15
N GLY A 165 14.88 -10.59 -5.19
CA GLY A 165 14.56 -9.33 -4.51
C GLY A 165 13.47 -9.44 -3.44
N SER A 166 12.98 -10.65 -3.12
CA SER A 166 12.04 -10.87 -2.01
C SER A 166 12.73 -10.94 -0.64
N GLN A 167 14.07 -10.98 -0.63
CA GLN A 167 14.85 -11.23 0.57
C GLN A 167 14.78 -10.04 1.53
N LYS A 168 14.56 -10.34 2.81
CA LYS A 168 14.56 -9.35 3.89
C LYS A 168 15.32 -9.92 5.08
N VAL A 169 16.12 -9.08 5.71
CA VAL A 169 16.91 -9.42 6.89
C VAL A 169 16.63 -8.37 7.94
N TRP A 170 16.29 -8.81 9.14
CA TRP A 170 16.12 -7.95 10.31
C TRP A 170 17.06 -8.44 11.40
N VAL A 171 17.70 -7.50 12.09
CA VAL A 171 18.56 -7.78 13.23
C VAL A 171 17.99 -7.03 14.43
N THR A 172 17.77 -7.74 15.51
CA THR A 172 17.24 -7.19 16.76
C THR A 172 18.19 -7.57 17.88
N ALA A 173 18.57 -6.59 18.70
CA ALA A 173 19.39 -6.79 19.89
C ALA A 173 18.57 -6.40 21.12
N ILE A 174 18.57 -7.27 22.12
CA ILE A 174 17.75 -7.12 23.33
C ILE A 174 18.66 -7.36 24.52
N GLY A 175 18.67 -6.42 25.47
CA GLY A 175 19.57 -6.44 26.63
C GLY A 175 19.10 -7.30 27.80
N ASP A 176 17.87 -7.79 27.74
CA ASP A 176 17.24 -8.64 28.76
C ASP A 176 16.69 -9.90 28.08
N ILE A 177 16.91 -11.05 28.70
CA ILE A 177 16.36 -12.34 28.27
C ILE A 177 14.82 -12.33 28.21
N MET A 178 14.15 -11.49 29.01
CA MET A 178 12.68 -11.33 29.00
C MET A 178 12.19 -10.25 28.03
N GLY A 179 13.10 -9.41 27.51
CA GLY A 179 12.74 -8.31 26.62
C GLY A 179 11.97 -8.70 25.34
N PRO A 180 12.23 -9.85 24.68
CA PRO A 180 11.44 -10.25 23.51
C PRO A 180 9.97 -10.55 23.83
N ILE A 181 9.68 -10.98 25.07
CA ILE A 181 8.35 -11.39 25.51
C ILE A 181 7.50 -10.16 25.84
N VAL A 182 8.07 -9.18 26.55
CA VAL A 182 7.34 -7.98 27.03
C VAL A 182 6.78 -7.14 25.88
N HIS A 183 7.47 -7.09 24.74
CA HIS A 183 7.09 -6.25 23.61
C HIS A 183 6.20 -6.95 22.56
N ASN A 184 6.08 -8.28 22.59
CA ASN A 184 5.36 -9.06 21.58
C ASN A 184 4.45 -10.14 22.19
N LEU A 185 3.91 -9.92 23.40
CA LEU A 185 3.01 -10.88 24.05
C LEU A 185 1.83 -11.28 23.14
N ASP A 186 1.30 -10.31 22.40
CA ASP A 186 0.11 -10.50 21.57
C ASP A 186 0.41 -11.15 20.19
N ASP A 187 1.69 -11.36 19.82
CA ASP A 187 2.09 -11.91 18.51
C ASP A 187 3.36 -12.78 18.62
N LEU A 188 3.38 -13.68 19.60
CA LEU A 188 4.48 -14.63 19.81
C LEU A 188 4.58 -15.70 18.71
N LEU A 189 3.44 -16.06 18.13
CA LEU A 189 3.32 -17.07 17.10
C LEU A 189 2.33 -16.59 16.05
N GLN A 190 2.72 -16.72 14.78
CA GLN A 190 1.82 -16.45 13.67
C GLN A 190 0.76 -17.57 13.60
N MET A 191 -0.36 -17.35 14.29
CA MET A 191 -1.51 -18.25 14.32
C MET A 191 -2.73 -17.58 13.70
N PRO A 192 -3.61 -18.35 13.03
CA PRO A 192 -4.90 -17.81 12.61
C PRO A 192 -5.73 -17.48 13.85
N TYR A 193 -6.39 -16.32 13.86
CA TYR A 193 -7.32 -15.93 14.92
C TYR A 193 -8.73 -16.48 14.64
N GLY A 194 -9.49 -16.79 15.69
CA GLY A 194 -10.91 -17.10 15.58
C GLY A 194 -11.48 -18.05 16.64
N CYS A 195 -10.64 -18.82 17.32
CA CYS A 195 -11.09 -19.68 18.41
C CYS A 195 -11.05 -18.95 19.76
N GLY A 196 -11.99 -19.25 20.67
CA GLY A 196 -12.04 -18.62 22.01
C GLY A 196 -10.76 -18.84 22.84
N GLU A 197 -10.04 -19.95 22.60
CA GLU A 197 -8.75 -20.23 23.21
C GLU A 197 -7.64 -19.24 22.80
N GLN A 198 -7.74 -18.66 21.60
CA GLN A 198 -6.75 -17.72 21.06
C GLN A 198 -7.00 -16.29 21.52
N ASN A 199 -8.24 -15.96 21.90
CA ASN A 199 -8.62 -14.66 22.44
C ASN A 199 -8.39 -14.54 23.97
N MET A 200 -8.02 -15.64 24.62
CA MET A 200 -7.65 -15.67 26.05
C MET A 200 -6.14 -15.65 26.29
N MET A 201 -5.33 -15.77 25.23
CA MET A 201 -3.87 -15.58 25.30
C MET A 201 -3.50 -14.12 25.10
#